data_AF-A0A2N3E1S6-F1
#
_entry.id   AF-A0A2N3E1S6-F1
#
_cell.length_a   1.000
_cell.length_b   1.000
_cell.length_c   1.000
_cell.angle_alpha   90.00
_cell.angle_beta   90.00
_cell.angle_gamma   90.00
#
_symmetry.space_group_name_H-M   'P 1'
#
loop_
_entity.id
_entity.type
_entity.pdbx_description
1 polymer ?
#
loop_
_entity_poly.entity_id
_entity_poly.type
_entity_poly.pdbx_seq_one_letter_code
_entity_poly.pdbx_strand_id
1 'polypeptide(L)' 'MGFWMKLVLTLLAIILASVIAGYLWNLLFNAEIPGFLGGMLGGIVAIPVWEFLRKFNAP' A
#
# COMPACT_ATOMS: atom_id res chain seq x y z
N MET A 1 -10.27 8.92 16.21
CA MET A 1 -10.95 7.95 15.31
C MET A 1 -10.49 6.54 15.68
N GLY A 2 -11.37 5.55 15.59
CA GLY A 2 -11.11 4.20 16.09
C GLY A 2 -10.00 3.49 15.31
N PHE A 3 -9.37 2.50 15.94
CA PHE A 3 -8.42 1.55 15.34
C PHE A 3 -8.84 1.07 13.92
N TRP A 4 -10.14 0.88 13.72
CA TRP A 4 -10.75 0.48 12.45
C TRP A 4 -10.56 1.48 11.30
N MET A 5 -10.62 2.80 11.55
CA MET A 5 -10.41 3.80 10.49
C MET A 5 -8.96 3.75 9.98
N LYS A 6 -8.01 3.62 10.91
CA LYS A 6 -6.57 3.50 10.58
C LYS A 6 -6.28 2.24 9.77
N LEU A 7 -6.95 1.14 10.08
CA LEU A 7 -6.88 -0.09 9.29
C LEU A 7 -7.39 0.13 7.87
N VAL A 8 -8.57 0.75 7.71
CA VAL A 8 -9.17 1.03 6.39
C VAL A 8 -8.24 1.93 5.57
N LEU A 9 -7.68 2.99 6.16
CA LEU A 9 -6.75 3.89 5.46
C LEU A 9 -5.45 3.18 5.06
N THR A 10 -4.93 2.31 5.91
CA THR A 10 -3.74 1.50 5.58
C THR A 10 -4.04 0.56 4.43
N LEU A 11 -5.21 -0.09 4.43
CA LEU A 11 -5.69 -0.93 3.32
C LEU A 11 -5.82 -0.13 2.02
N LEU A 12 -6.43 1.06 2.07
CA LEU A 12 -6.56 1.94 0.91
C LEU A 12 -5.18 2.35 0.36
N ALA A 13 -4.24 2.67 1.22
CA ALA A 13 -2.87 3.01 0.82
C ALA A 13 -2.15 1.83 0.15
N ILE A 14 -2.30 0.62 0.68
CA ILE A 14 -1.74 -0.61 0.08
C ILE A 14 -2.34 -0.83 -1.31
N ILE A 15 -3.66 -0.70 -1.45
CA ILE A 15 -4.35 -0.88 -2.74
C ILE A 15 -3.86 0.15 -3.75
N LEU A 16 -3.84 1.44 -3.37
CA LEU A 16 -3.34 2.52 -4.24
C LEU A 16 -1.90 2.27 -4.69
N ALA A 17 -1.01 1.95 -3.75
CA ALA A 17 0.39 1.67 -4.07
C ALA A 17 0.55 0.45 -4.97
N SER A 18 -0.24 -0.61 -4.74
CA SER A 18 -0.22 -1.83 -5.56
C SER A 18 -0.70 -1.57 -6.99
N VAL A 19 -1.75 -0.76 -7.16
CA VAL A 19 -2.25 -0.37 -8.48
C VAL A 19 -1.22 0.48 -9.23
N ILE A 20 -0.64 1.49 -8.57
CA ILE A 20 0.40 2.34 -9.17
C ILE A 20 1.60 1.50 -9.57
N ALA A 21 2.06 0.60 -8.69
CA ALA A 21 3.19 -0.27 -8.98
C ALA A 21 2.90 -1.25 -10.13
N GLY A 22 1.70 -1.83 -10.20
CA GLY A 22 1.29 -2.68 -11.30
C GLY A 22 1.27 -1.94 -12.64
N TYR A 23 0.74 -0.71 -12.65
CA TYR A 23 0.74 0.13 -13.83
C TYR A 23 2.16 0.51 -14.28
N LEU A 24 3.02 0.94 -13.34
CA LEU A 24 4.43 1.24 -13.64
C LEU A 24 5.19 0.01 -14.13
N TRP A 25 4.92 -1.16 -13.56
CA TRP A 25 5.55 -2.42 -13.99
C TRP A 25 5.15 -2.78 -15.42
N ASN A 26 3.86 -2.67 -15.74
CA ASN A 26 3.37 -2.92 -17.09
C ASN A 26 3.95 -1.93 -18.10
N LEU A 27 4.08 -0.65 -17.74
CA LEU A 27 4.73 0.35 -18.60
C LEU A 27 6.20 0.04 -18.88
N LEU A 28 6.95 -0.46 -17.89
CA LEU A 28 8.40 -0.69 -18.01
C LEU A 28 8.74 -2.04 -18.66
N PHE A 29 7.97 -3.08 -18.35
CA PHE A 29 8.31 -4.46 -18.71
C PHE A 29 7.30 -5.10 -19.67
N ASN A 30 6.20 -4.42 -19.98
CA ASN A 30 5.07 -4.94 -20.77
C ASN A 30 4.59 -6.33 -20.29
N ALA A 31 4.63 -6.51 -18.97
CA ALA A 31 4.34 -7.75 -18.28
C ALA A 31 3.51 -7.48 -17.03
N GLU A 32 2.84 -8.51 -16.53
CA GLU A 32 2.18 -8.45 -15.22
C GLU A 32 3.22 -8.45 -14.10
N ILE A 33 2.94 -7.72 -13.02
CA ILE A 33 3.83 -7.72 -11.86
C ILE A 33 3.80 -9.12 -11.20
N PRO A 34 4.96 -9.75 -10.96
CA PRO A 34 5.02 -11.01 -10.23
C PRO A 34 4.32 -10.89 -8.87
N GLY A 35 3.51 -11.89 -8.51
CA GLY A 35 2.71 -11.86 -7.28
C GLY A 35 3.53 -11.65 -6.00
N PHE A 36 4.77 -12.15 -5.95
CA PHE A 36 5.67 -11.92 -4.81
C PHE A 36 6.06 -10.45 -4.65
N LEU A 37 6.25 -9.70 -5.75
CA LEU A 37 6.55 -8.28 -5.72
C LEU A 37 5.32 -7.47 -5.30
N GLY A 38 4.12 -7.86 -5.76
CA GLY A 38 2.86 -7.26 -5.31
C GLY A 38 2.67 -7.40 -3.80
N GLY A 39 2.87 -8.61 -3.25
CA GLY A 39 2.80 -8.84 -1.80
C GLY A 39 3.87 -8.09 -1.01
N MET A 40 5.10 -8.05 -1.52
CA MET A 40 6.21 -7.32 -0.90
C MET A 40 5.94 -5.81 -0.84
N LEU A 41 5.44 -5.22 -1.93
CA LEU A 41 5.05 -3.81 -1.99
C LEU A 41 3.95 -3.49 -0.97
N GLY A 42 2.95 -4.36 -0.85
CA GLY A 42 1.91 -4.19 0.17
C GLY A 42 2.47 -4.17 1.58
N GLY A 43 3.38 -5.09 1.93
CA GLY A 43 4.05 -5.10 3.24
C GLY A 43 4.91 -3.86 3.50
N ILE A 44 5.69 -3.43 2.51
CA ILE A 44 6.55 -2.23 2.61
C ILE A 44 5.72 -0.96 2.78
N VAL A 45 4.53 -0.88 2.16
CA VAL A 45 3.64 0.29 2.27
C VAL A 45 2.85 0.26 3.58
N ALA A 46 2.44 -0.91 4.05
CA ALA A 46 1.62 -1.06 5.26
C ALA A 46 2.28 -0.46 6.50
N ILE A 47 3.56 -0.77 6.72
CA ILE A 47 4.31 -0.37 7.92
C ILE A 47 4.42 1.15 8.08
N PRO A 48 4.97 1.92 7.11
CA PRO A 48 5.12 3.36 7.24
C PRO A 48 3.78 4.08 7.30
N VAL A 49 2.75 3.62 6.57
CA VAL A 49 1.41 4.23 6.62
C VAL A 49 0.79 4.03 7.99
N TRP A 50 0.87 2.82 8.54
CA TRP A 50 0.37 2.54 9.88
C TRP A 50 1.05 3.40 10.94
N GLU A 51 2.38 3.47 10.88
CA GLU A 51 3.16 4.27 11.83
C GLU A 51 2.85 5.76 11.71
N PHE A 52 2.66 6.27 10.48
CA PHE A 52 2.24 7.64 10.23
C PHE A 52 0.87 7.94 10.83
N LEU A 53 -0.14 7.09 10.57
CA LEU A 53 -1.50 7.27 11.08
C LEU A 53 -1.55 7.19 12.62
N ARG A 54 -0.68 6.38 13.23
CA ARG A 54 -0.53 6.32 14.69
C ARG A 54 0.16 7.58 15.23
N LYS A 55 1.30 7.96 14.66
CA LYS A 55 2.14 9.06 15.16
C LYS A 55 1.45 10.41 15.10
N PHE A 56 0.73 10.70 14.02
CA PHE A 56 0.08 12.00 13.83
C PHE A 56 -1.33 12.07 14.39
N ASN A 57 -1.81 10.99 15.00
CA ASN A 57 -3.22 10.83 15.37
C ASN A 57 -4.16 11.21 14.22
N ALA A 58 -3.72 10.91 13.00
CA ALA A 58 -4.49 11.12 11.79
C ALA A 58 -5.83 10.37 11.92
N PRO A 59 -6.89 10.88 11.26
CA PRO A 59 -8.20 10.23 11.25
C PRO A 59 -8.09 8.72 10.96
#